data_AF-A0A2J4ZXT0-F1
#
_entry.id   AF-A0A2J4ZXT0-F1
#
_cell.length_a   1.000
_cell.length_b   1.000
_cell.length_c   1.000
_cell.angle_alpha   90.00
_cell.angle_beta   90.00
_cell.angle_gamma   90.00
#
_symmetry.space_group_name_H-M   'P 1'
#
loop_
_entity.id
_entity.type
_entity.pdbx_description
1 polymer ?
#
loop_
_entity_poly.entity_id
_entity_poly.type
_entity_poly.pdbx_seq_one_letter_code
_entity_poly.pdbx_strand_id
1 'polypeptide(L)'
;VGGGLVLNGKSITGHRYITGEFGHIRLPVDALEVVGRDFPLTRCGCGQLGCIENYLSGRGFAWLYEHFYQHALTSPEIVALWQQGDAKAREHVERYLDLLAVCLGNILTIVDPDLLVLGGGLSNFTAITEGLAQRLPRHLLPVASVPRIERARHGDAGGMRGAAFLHLTQ
;
A
#
# COMPACT_ATOMS: atom_id res chain seq x y z
N VAL A 1 6.38 -2.39 4.13
CA VAL A 1 5.50 -2.55 2.95
C VAL A 1 6.23 -3.47 2.00
N GLY A 2 5.56 -4.48 1.48
CA GLY A 2 6.17 -5.46 0.58
C GLY A 2 5.10 -6.44 0.12
N GLY A 3 5.49 -7.42 -0.69
CA GLY A 3 4.58 -8.41 -1.21
C GLY A 3 5.29 -9.43 -2.07
N GLY A 4 4.55 -10.03 -2.99
CA GLY A 4 5.06 -10.99 -3.96
C GLY A 4 4.15 -11.05 -5.17
N LEU A 5 4.65 -11.60 -6.26
CA LEU A 5 3.88 -11.90 -7.46
C LEU A 5 3.72 -13.40 -7.58
N VAL A 6 2.51 -13.84 -7.93
CA VAL A 6 2.18 -15.25 -8.12
C VAL A 6 1.53 -15.40 -9.49
N LEU A 7 2.08 -16.29 -10.31
CA LEU A 7 1.55 -16.63 -11.63
C LEU A 7 1.28 -18.13 -11.67
N ASN A 8 0.05 -18.52 -12.04
CA ASN A 8 -0.37 -19.93 -12.09
C ASN A 8 -0.03 -20.72 -10.81
N GLY A 9 -0.25 -20.09 -9.65
CA GLY A 9 0.01 -20.71 -8.34
C GLY A 9 1.49 -20.78 -7.92
N LYS A 10 2.42 -20.26 -8.74
CA LYS A 10 3.86 -20.25 -8.46
C LYS A 10 4.38 -18.84 -8.23
N SER A 11 5.22 -18.67 -7.21
CA SER A 11 5.86 -17.39 -6.90
C SER A 11 6.85 -17.00 -8.00
N ILE A 12 6.76 -15.76 -8.49
CA ILE A 12 7.80 -15.15 -9.32
C ILE A 12 8.84 -14.56 -8.37
N THR A 13 9.99 -15.22 -8.26
CA THR A 13 11.05 -14.84 -7.32
C THR A 13 11.99 -13.77 -7.87
N GLY A 14 12.21 -13.77 -9.19
CA GLY A 14 13.22 -12.94 -9.84
C GLY A 14 14.65 -13.41 -9.58
N HIS A 15 15.63 -12.75 -10.19
CA HIS A 15 17.04 -13.18 -10.17
C HIS A 15 17.66 -13.19 -8.75
N ARG A 16 17.21 -12.30 -7.85
CA ARG A 16 17.75 -12.16 -6.48
C ARG A 16 16.68 -12.19 -5.39
N TYR A 17 15.51 -12.79 -5.64
CA TYR A 17 14.41 -12.84 -4.66
C TYR A 17 13.88 -11.46 -4.22
N ILE A 18 14.01 -10.44 -5.07
CA ILE A 18 13.55 -9.07 -4.78
C ILE A 18 12.24 -8.71 -5.48
N THR A 19 11.66 -9.64 -6.26
CA THR A 19 10.35 -9.42 -6.86
C THR A 19 9.31 -9.26 -5.76
N GLY A 20 8.59 -8.13 -5.76
CA GLY A 20 7.60 -7.82 -4.72
C GLY A 20 8.12 -6.91 -3.60
N GLU A 21 9.37 -6.45 -3.66
CA GLU A 21 9.92 -5.40 -2.78
C GLU A 21 9.35 -4.01 -3.09
N PHE A 22 8.02 -3.93 -3.23
CA PHE A 22 7.28 -2.72 -3.60
C PHE A 22 7.53 -1.57 -2.64
N GLY A 23 7.77 -1.85 -1.35
CA GLY A 23 8.07 -0.83 -0.35
C GLY A 23 9.31 0.01 -0.64
N HIS A 24 10.24 -0.51 -1.44
CA HIS A 24 11.52 0.13 -1.73
C HIS A 24 11.56 0.90 -3.06
N ILE A 25 10.44 0.94 -3.80
CA ILE A 25 10.29 1.92 -4.89
C ILE A 25 10.12 3.31 -4.28
N ARG A 26 10.59 4.34 -4.99
CA ARG A 26 10.45 5.73 -4.53
C ARG A 26 9.04 6.22 -4.81
N LEU A 27 8.60 7.24 -4.06
CA LEU A 27 7.38 7.98 -4.38
C LEU A 27 7.43 8.42 -5.85
N PRO A 28 6.40 8.10 -6.65
CA PRO A 28 6.32 8.62 -8.01
C PRO A 28 6.05 10.13 -7.98
N VAL A 29 6.40 10.83 -9.06
CA VAL A 29 6.38 12.32 -9.07
C VAL A 29 4.98 12.90 -8.90
N ASP A 30 3.97 12.21 -9.41
CA ASP A 30 2.55 12.50 -9.26
C ASP A 30 2.07 12.37 -7.80
N ALA A 31 2.78 11.63 -6.94
CA ALA A 31 2.47 11.61 -5.51
C ALA A 31 2.63 13.01 -4.89
N LEU A 32 3.55 13.83 -5.39
CA LEU A 32 3.76 15.21 -4.92
C LEU A 32 2.56 16.12 -5.21
N GLU A 33 1.66 15.74 -6.12
CA GLU A 33 0.38 16.44 -6.31
C GLU A 33 -0.61 16.17 -5.17
N VAL A 34 -0.47 15.02 -4.50
CA VAL A 34 -1.29 14.64 -3.33
C VAL A 34 -0.74 15.23 -2.03
N VAL A 35 0.58 15.16 -1.85
CA VAL A 35 1.22 15.52 -0.56
C VAL A 35 1.93 16.88 -0.57
N GLY A 36 2.05 17.52 -1.73
CA GLY A 36 2.74 18.80 -1.91
C GLY A 36 4.17 18.64 -2.45
N ARG A 37 4.66 19.66 -3.17
CA ARG A 37 5.99 19.65 -3.81
C ARG A 37 7.15 19.65 -2.83
N ASP A 38 6.98 20.30 -1.68
CA ASP A 38 7.99 20.38 -0.62
C ASP A 38 7.86 19.25 0.40
N PHE A 39 7.09 18.20 0.08
CA PHE A 39 6.87 17.07 0.97
C PHE A 39 8.18 16.32 1.26
N PRO A 40 8.48 16.02 2.53
CA PRO A 40 9.81 15.51 2.89
C PRO A 40 10.04 14.08 2.41
N LEU A 41 11.19 13.87 1.76
CA LEU A 41 11.67 12.55 1.35
C LEU A 41 12.39 11.88 2.52
N THR A 42 11.67 11.02 3.25
CA THR A 42 12.16 10.34 4.44
C THR A 42 13.24 9.31 4.07
N ARG A 43 14.28 9.20 4.92
CA ARG A 43 15.33 8.19 4.74
C ARG A 43 14.79 6.80 5.07
N CYS A 44 14.93 5.87 4.13
CA CYS A 44 14.58 4.47 4.29
C CYS A 44 15.77 3.68 4.89
N GLY A 45 15.48 2.60 5.59
CA GLY A 45 16.49 1.67 6.09
C GLY A 45 17.33 1.04 4.99
N CYS A 46 16.83 0.97 3.75
CA CYS A 46 17.59 0.50 2.59
C CYS A 46 18.65 1.51 2.09
N GLY A 47 18.73 2.71 2.69
CA GLY A 47 19.70 3.75 2.36
C GLY A 47 19.22 4.80 1.36
N GLN A 48 18.08 4.56 0.69
CA GLN A 48 17.46 5.51 -0.25
C GLN A 48 16.59 6.55 0.48
N LEU A 49 16.22 7.62 -0.23
CA LEU A 49 15.25 8.62 0.23
C LEU A 49 13.91 8.41 -0.49
N GLY A 50 12.80 8.58 0.22
CA GLY A 50 11.46 8.62 -0.36
C GLY A 50 10.88 7.26 -0.74
N CYS A 51 11.36 6.15 -0.16
CA CYS A 51 10.73 4.84 -0.38
C CYS A 51 9.28 4.83 0.14
N ILE A 52 8.35 4.27 -0.64
CA ILE A 52 6.91 4.28 -0.31
C ILE A 52 6.60 3.59 1.03
N GLU A 53 7.44 2.67 1.49
CA GLU A 53 7.28 1.99 2.79
C GLU A 53 7.11 2.95 3.96
N ASN A 54 7.91 4.02 3.98
CA ASN A 54 7.90 4.98 5.08
C ASN A 54 6.63 5.83 5.13
N TYR A 55 5.77 5.75 4.10
CA TYR A 55 4.52 6.48 4.00
C TYR A 55 3.31 5.54 4.04
N LEU A 56 3.42 4.35 3.43
CA LEU A 56 2.30 3.43 3.24
C LEU A 56 2.25 2.30 4.28
N SER A 57 3.27 2.13 5.12
CA SER A 57 3.21 1.21 6.26
C SER A 57 2.28 1.72 7.37
N GLY A 58 1.97 0.90 8.39
CA GLY A 58 1.26 1.36 9.59
C GLY A 58 1.96 2.52 10.29
N ARG A 59 3.30 2.45 10.42
CA ARG A 59 4.10 3.56 10.94
C ARG A 59 4.08 4.77 10.01
N GLY A 60 4.12 4.55 8.70
CA GLY A 60 4.01 5.62 7.71
C GLY A 60 2.67 6.34 7.74
N PHE A 61 1.58 5.61 7.95
CA PHE A 61 0.23 6.16 8.17
C PHE A 61 0.21 7.11 9.38
N ALA A 62 0.74 6.66 10.51
CA ALA A 62 0.87 7.47 11.72
C ALA A 62 1.77 8.70 11.51
N TRP A 63 2.92 8.51 10.86
CA TRP A 63 3.87 9.59 10.56
C TRP A 63 3.26 10.64 9.63
N LEU A 64 2.49 10.23 8.61
CA LEU A 64 1.75 11.13 7.73
C LEU A 64 0.75 11.99 8.54
N TYR A 65 0.04 11.39 9.50
CA TYR A 65 -0.87 12.12 10.35
C TYR A 65 -0.13 13.18 11.19
N GLU A 66 0.96 12.77 11.84
CA GLU A 66 1.80 13.69 12.63
C GLU A 66 2.35 14.83 11.78
N HIS A 67 2.80 14.55 10.55
CA HIS A 67 3.32 15.56 9.64
C HIS A 67 2.28 16.64 9.30
N PHE A 68 1.04 16.26 8.97
CA PHE A 68 0.01 17.21 8.56
C PHE A 68 -0.68 17.91 9.74
N TYR A 69 -0.78 17.26 10.90
CA TYR A 69 -1.59 17.75 12.02
C TYR A 69 -0.79 18.12 13.27
N GLN A 70 0.52 17.91 13.25
CA GLN A 70 1.45 18.19 14.36
C GLN A 70 1.01 17.54 15.67
N HIS A 71 0.44 16.33 15.55
CA HIS A 71 -0.08 15.55 16.67
C HIS A 71 0.27 14.08 16.48
N ALA A 72 1.10 13.55 17.37
CA ALA A 72 1.54 12.16 17.31
C ALA A 72 0.44 11.23 17.83
N LEU A 73 -0.06 10.36 16.94
CA LEU A 73 -1.00 9.30 17.24
C LEU A 73 -0.55 8.01 16.56
N THR A 74 -0.88 6.89 17.17
CA THR A 74 -0.73 5.57 16.54
C THR A 74 -1.81 5.34 15.49
N SER A 75 -1.56 4.43 14.53
CA SER A 75 -2.57 4.11 13.50
C SER A 75 -3.91 3.65 14.10
N PRO A 76 -3.97 2.82 15.16
CA PRO A 76 -5.23 2.45 15.81
C PRO A 76 -5.99 3.65 16.41
N GLU A 77 -5.30 4.61 17.01
CA GLU A 77 -5.94 5.83 17.56
C GLU A 77 -6.54 6.68 16.44
N ILE A 78 -5.82 6.87 15.34
CA ILE A 78 -6.31 7.60 14.18
C ILE A 78 -7.54 6.90 13.57
N VAL A 79 -7.52 5.56 13.46
CA VAL A 79 -8.68 4.79 12.97
C VAL A 79 -9.87 4.95 13.92
N ALA A 80 -9.66 4.95 15.24
CA ALA A 80 -10.73 5.17 16.21
C ALA A 80 -11.34 6.57 16.08
N LEU A 81 -10.51 7.61 15.88
CA LEU A 81 -10.98 8.97 15.62
C LEU A 81 -11.77 9.07 14.30
N TRP A 82 -11.31 8.38 13.26
CA TRP A 82 -12.02 8.32 11.98
C TRP A 82 -13.42 7.70 12.14
N GLN A 83 -13.55 6.62 12.91
CA GLN A 83 -14.83 5.97 13.22
C GLN A 83 -15.76 6.88 14.02
N GLN A 84 -15.22 7.73 14.89
CA GLN A 84 -15.96 8.75 15.64
C GLN A 84 -16.33 9.96 14.77
N GLY A 85 -15.84 10.03 13.54
CA GLY A 85 -16.14 11.08 12.59
C GLY A 85 -15.31 12.35 12.77
N ASP A 86 -14.16 12.26 13.42
CA ASP A 86 -13.21 13.37 13.53
C ASP A 86 -12.81 13.89 12.14
N ALA A 87 -12.81 15.22 11.99
CA ALA A 87 -12.57 15.86 10.70
C ALA A 87 -11.13 15.66 10.20
N LYS A 88 -10.13 15.73 11.09
CA LYS A 88 -8.71 15.56 10.73
C LYS A 88 -8.41 14.12 10.36
N ALA A 89 -8.96 13.17 11.11
CA ALA A 89 -8.83 11.75 10.81
C ALA A 89 -9.48 11.39 9.46
N ARG A 90 -10.65 11.96 9.14
CA ARG A 90 -11.27 11.80 7.80
C ARG A 90 -10.39 12.34 6.69
N GLU A 91 -9.96 13.59 6.79
CA GLU A 91 -9.07 14.20 5.81
C GLU A 91 -7.74 13.43 5.66
N HIS A 92 -7.19 12.93 6.77
CA HIS A 92 -6.00 12.07 6.76
C HIS A 92 -6.21 10.79 5.97
N VAL A 93 -7.31 10.07 6.23
CA VAL A 93 -7.61 8.81 5.54
C VAL A 93 -7.83 9.04 4.05
N GLU A 94 -8.51 10.12 3.67
CA GLU A 94 -8.68 10.52 2.27
C GLU A 94 -7.33 10.76 1.59
N ARG A 95 -6.45 11.54 2.22
CA ARG A 95 -5.08 11.78 1.71
C ARG A 95 -4.27 10.49 1.59
N TYR A 96 -4.35 9.62 2.59
CA TYR A 96 -3.66 8.33 2.57
C TYR A 96 -4.16 7.43 1.44
N LEU A 97 -5.47 7.38 1.23
CA LEU A 97 -6.10 6.62 0.14
C LEU A 97 -5.68 7.16 -1.24
N ASP A 98 -5.63 8.47 -1.41
CA ASP A 98 -5.16 9.10 -2.65
C ASP A 98 -3.68 8.79 -2.90
N LEU A 99 -2.83 8.91 -1.88
CA LEU A 99 -1.41 8.59 -1.97
C LEU A 99 -1.18 7.11 -2.30
N LEU A 100 -1.92 6.22 -1.64
CA LEU A 100 -1.87 4.78 -1.91
C LEU A 100 -2.32 4.48 -3.34
N ALA A 101 -3.39 5.12 -3.82
CA ALA A 101 -3.89 4.94 -5.18
C ALA A 101 -2.88 5.41 -6.25
N VAL A 102 -2.22 6.56 -6.05
CA VAL A 102 -1.16 7.04 -6.94
C VAL A 102 0.01 6.06 -7.00
N CYS A 103 0.49 5.60 -5.84
CA CYS A 103 1.60 4.64 -5.78
C CYS A 103 1.23 3.31 -6.42
N LEU A 104 0.01 2.81 -6.17
CA LEU A 104 -0.49 1.59 -6.78
C LEU A 104 -0.71 1.74 -8.28
N GLY A 105 -1.23 2.86 -8.79
CA GLY A 105 -1.42 3.08 -10.23
C GLY A 105 -0.13 2.90 -11.02
N ASN A 106 0.97 3.41 -10.49
CA ASN A 106 2.31 3.23 -11.06
C ASN A 106 2.76 1.75 -11.05
N ILE A 107 2.52 1.01 -9.96
CA ILE A 107 2.84 -0.42 -9.87
C ILE A 107 1.96 -1.26 -10.81
N LEU A 108 0.64 -1.02 -10.78
CA LEU A 108 -0.36 -1.77 -11.53
C LEU A 108 -0.21 -1.55 -13.04
N THR A 109 0.22 -0.38 -13.47
CA THR A 109 0.53 -0.13 -14.90
C THR A 109 1.69 -1.00 -15.42
N ILE A 110 2.59 -1.45 -14.54
CA ILE A 110 3.73 -2.31 -14.91
C ILE A 110 3.39 -3.79 -14.73
N VAL A 111 2.65 -4.13 -13.67
CA VAL A 111 2.40 -5.52 -13.27
C VAL A 111 1.12 -6.10 -13.88
N ASP A 112 0.07 -5.29 -14.00
CA ASP A 112 -1.27 -5.65 -14.51
C ASP A 112 -1.84 -6.98 -13.97
N PRO A 113 -2.03 -7.11 -12.63
CA PRO A 113 -2.50 -8.36 -12.03
C PRO A 113 -4.03 -8.54 -12.16
N ASP A 114 -4.51 -9.78 -12.20
CA ASP A 114 -5.96 -10.05 -12.09
C ASP A 114 -6.53 -9.71 -10.69
N LEU A 115 -5.69 -9.86 -9.65
CA LEU A 115 -6.07 -9.75 -8.25
C LEU A 115 -4.98 -9.07 -7.42
N LEU A 116 -5.34 -8.00 -6.72
CA LEU A 116 -4.55 -7.35 -5.68
C LEU A 116 -5.07 -7.77 -4.30
N VAL A 117 -4.25 -8.51 -3.54
CA VAL A 117 -4.57 -8.90 -2.15
C VAL A 117 -3.79 -8.03 -1.18
N LEU A 118 -4.51 -7.28 -0.33
CA LEU A 118 -3.92 -6.43 0.70
C LEU A 118 -3.83 -7.17 2.03
N GLY A 119 -2.62 -7.32 2.54
CA GLY A 119 -2.33 -7.91 3.85
C GLY A 119 -1.76 -6.91 4.87
N GLY A 120 -1.39 -7.42 6.04
CA GLY A 120 -0.81 -6.62 7.13
C GLY A 120 -1.86 -5.89 7.97
N GLY A 121 -1.43 -5.29 9.09
CA GLY A 121 -2.33 -4.72 10.09
C GLY A 121 -3.29 -3.65 9.57
N LEU A 122 -2.83 -2.78 8.66
CA LEU A 122 -3.68 -1.75 8.04
C LEU A 122 -4.78 -2.33 7.15
N SER A 123 -4.61 -3.52 6.56
CA SER A 123 -5.67 -4.15 5.76
C SER A 123 -6.93 -4.50 6.55
N ASN A 124 -6.86 -4.48 7.89
CA ASN A 124 -8.03 -4.64 8.76
C ASN A 124 -8.94 -3.41 8.78
N PHE A 125 -8.43 -2.24 8.35
CA PHE A 125 -9.22 -1.03 8.18
C PHE A 125 -9.89 -1.04 6.81
N THR A 126 -11.16 -1.45 6.77
CA THR A 126 -11.90 -1.76 5.51
C THR A 126 -12.01 -0.58 4.56
N ALA A 127 -11.98 0.66 5.07
CA ALA A 127 -11.96 1.87 4.27
C ALA A 127 -10.81 1.88 3.25
N ILE A 128 -9.67 1.22 3.55
CA ILE A 128 -8.57 1.07 2.61
C ILE A 128 -9.00 0.26 1.38
N THR A 129 -9.50 -0.95 1.59
CA THR A 129 -9.93 -1.83 0.49
C THR A 129 -11.13 -1.25 -0.27
N GLU A 130 -12.07 -0.63 0.42
CA GLU A 130 -13.30 -0.07 -0.17
C GLU A 130 -13.03 1.22 -0.95
N GLY A 131 -12.12 2.06 -0.45
CA GLY A 131 -11.81 3.35 -1.06
C GLY A 131 -10.92 3.27 -2.30
N LEU A 132 -10.13 2.21 -2.47
CA LEU A 132 -9.15 2.13 -3.55
C LEU A 132 -9.77 1.97 -4.94
N ALA A 133 -10.82 1.16 -5.07
CA ALA A 133 -11.40 0.84 -6.37
C ALA A 133 -11.88 2.08 -7.15
N GLN A 134 -12.36 3.11 -6.44
CA GLN A 134 -12.83 4.36 -7.02
C GLN A 134 -11.70 5.33 -7.37
N ARG A 135 -10.52 5.18 -6.75
CA ARG A 135 -9.39 6.11 -6.88
C ARG A 135 -8.37 5.66 -7.92
N LEU A 136 -8.26 4.35 -8.16
CA LEU A 136 -7.29 3.79 -9.11
C LEU A 136 -7.51 4.20 -10.58
N PRO A 137 -8.73 4.29 -11.14
CA PRO A 137 -8.91 4.51 -12.58
C PRO A 137 -8.17 5.71 -13.16
N ARG A 138 -8.08 6.83 -12.41
CA ARG A 138 -7.37 8.05 -12.85
C ARG A 138 -5.84 7.92 -12.88
N HIS A 139 -5.28 6.84 -12.32
CA HIS A 139 -3.83 6.57 -12.27
C HIS A 139 -3.43 5.38 -13.15
N LEU A 140 -4.36 4.87 -13.97
CA LEU A 140 -4.14 3.75 -14.88
C LEU A 140 -4.22 4.22 -16.34
N LEU A 141 -3.78 3.36 -17.25
CA LEU A 141 -4.00 3.57 -18.69
C LEU A 141 -5.51 3.65 -18.98
N PRO A 142 -5.96 4.47 -19.95
CA PRO A 142 -7.38 4.59 -20.28
C PRO A 142 -8.08 3.27 -20.68
N VAL A 143 -7.31 2.29 -21.16
CA VAL A 143 -7.79 0.96 -21.57
C VAL A 143 -7.66 -0.10 -20.47
N ALA A 144 -6.97 0.21 -19.37
CA ALA A 144 -6.77 -0.71 -18.28
C ALA A 144 -8.03 -0.79 -17.39
N SER A 145 -8.20 -1.94 -16.74
CA SER A 145 -9.25 -2.14 -15.75
C SER A 145 -8.64 -2.20 -14.35
N VAL A 146 -9.40 -1.77 -13.34
CA VAL A 146 -8.98 -1.93 -11.94
C VAL A 146 -8.98 -3.42 -11.61
N PRO A 147 -7.89 -3.97 -11.03
CA PRO A 147 -7.87 -5.38 -10.65
C PRO A 147 -8.90 -5.64 -9.56
N ARG A 148 -9.29 -6.90 -9.37
CA ARG A 148 -10.06 -7.24 -8.17
C ARG A 148 -9.22 -6.91 -6.94
N ILE A 149 -9.79 -6.19 -5.97
CA ILE A 149 -9.08 -5.83 -4.72
C ILE A 149 -9.71 -6.60 -3.57
N GLU A 150 -8.89 -7.33 -2.83
CA GLU A 150 -9.35 -8.16 -1.72
C GLU A 150 -8.49 -7.96 -0.48
N ARG A 151 -9.09 -8.12 0.69
CA ARG A 151 -8.34 -8.29 1.94
C ARG A 151 -7.77 -9.71 2.02
N ALA A 152 -6.56 -9.84 2.57
CA ALA A 152 -5.95 -11.13 2.85
C ALA A 152 -6.85 -11.97 3.77
N ARG A 153 -7.14 -13.20 3.34
CA ARG A 153 -8.03 -14.14 4.07
C ARG A 153 -7.29 -15.06 5.04
N HIS A 154 -5.98 -15.22 4.86
CA HIS A 154 -5.17 -16.19 5.57
C HIS A 154 -3.99 -15.47 6.25
N GLY A 155 -4.28 -14.54 7.17
CA GLY A 155 -3.27 -13.75 7.88
C GLY A 155 -2.29 -14.60 8.68
N ASP A 156 -2.65 -14.97 9.91
CA ASP A 156 -1.76 -15.64 10.86
C ASP A 156 -1.19 -16.97 10.34
N ALA A 157 -1.98 -17.71 9.56
CA ALA A 157 -1.57 -18.97 8.95
C ALA A 157 -0.87 -18.81 7.58
N GLY A 158 -0.75 -17.58 7.06
CA GLY A 158 -0.30 -17.30 5.69
C GLY A 158 1.11 -17.78 5.41
N GLY A 159 2.03 -17.56 6.35
CA GLY A 159 3.44 -17.99 6.22
C GLY A 159 3.58 -19.51 6.08
N MET A 160 2.93 -20.28 6.97
CA MET A 160 2.96 -21.75 6.92
C MET A 160 2.30 -22.30 5.65
N ARG A 161 1.17 -21.72 5.24
CA ARG A 161 0.47 -22.11 4.01
C ARG A 161 1.33 -21.84 2.77
N GLY A 162 1.90 -20.64 2.66
CA GLY A 162 2.77 -20.27 1.54
C GLY A 162 3.97 -21.19 1.40
N ALA A 163 4.64 -21.53 2.51
CA ALA A 163 5.75 -22.47 2.50
C ALA A 163 5.33 -23.88 2.02
N ALA A 164 4.20 -24.40 2.51
CA ALA A 164 3.66 -25.68 2.04
C ALA A 164 3.31 -25.64 0.54
N PHE A 165 2.79 -24.50 0.04
CA PHE A 165 2.37 -24.34 -1.35
C PHE A 165 3.52 -24.28 -2.35
N LEU A 166 4.77 -24.05 -1.91
CA LEU A 166 5.95 -24.14 -2.77
C LEU A 166 6.11 -25.53 -3.44
N HIS A 167 5.48 -26.56 -2.88
CA HIS A 167 5.52 -27.93 -3.40
C HIS A 167 4.28 -28.34 -4.21
N LEU A 168 3.30 -27.44 -4.41
CA LEU A 168 2.07 -27.75 -5.17
C LEU A 168 2.24 -27.59 -6.68
N THR A 169 3.24 -26.83 -7.13
CA THR A 169 3.49 -26.57 -8.56
C THR A 169 4.86 -27.13 -8.94
N GLN A 170 4.86 -28.40 -9.40
CA GLN A 170 6.02 -28.98 -10.10
C GLN A 170 6.05 -28.47 -11.53
#